data_AF-R5P0Z9-F1
#
_entry.id   AF-R5P0Z9-F1
#
_cell.length_a   1.000
_cell.length_b   1.000
_cell.length_c   1.000
_cell.angle_alpha   90.00
_cell.angle_beta   90.00
_cell.angle_gamma   90.00
#
_symmetry.space_group_name_H-M   'P 1'
#
loop_
_entity.id
_entity.type
_entity.pdbx_description
1 polymer ?
#
loop_
_entity_poly.entity_id
_entity_poly.type
_entity_poly.pdbx_seq_one_letter_code
_entity_poly.pdbx_strand_id
1 'polypeptide(L)'
;MLREFSTSLLRVAAKQGLQYAASKQNEWLGFAVGLANAMTEKADTRNWQTLPYSVSYVRIPLQSSENQVSANFFTSDNVHRETFIFPANPKKTSFFVYSTL
;
A
#
# COMPACT_ATOMS: atom_id res chain seq x y z
N MET A 1 15.87 4.95 -10.37
CA MET A 1 14.69 5.47 -9.66
C MET A 1 13.71 6.20 -10.58
N LEU A 2 13.89 7.49 -10.93
CA LEU A 2 12.91 8.21 -11.78
C LEU A 2 12.65 7.52 -13.13
N ARG A 3 13.72 7.05 -13.80
CA ARG A 3 13.60 6.31 -15.07
C ARG A 3 12.73 5.06 -14.95
N GLU A 4 12.87 4.28 -13.89
CA GLU A 4 12.12 3.03 -13.69
C GLU A 4 10.64 3.32 -13.45
N PHE A 5 10.36 4.29 -12.56
CA PHE A 5 9.00 4.77 -12.31
C PHE A 5 8.34 5.32 -13.58
N SER A 6 9.05 6.17 -14.34
CA SER A 6 8.59 6.68 -15.64
C SER A 6 8.34 5.55 -16.63
N THR A 7 9.20 4.54 -16.71
CA THR A 7 8.96 3.40 -17.62
C THR A 7 7.76 2.56 -17.22
N SER A 8 7.52 2.38 -15.91
CA SER A 8 6.34 1.66 -15.41
C SER A 8 5.05 2.45 -15.66
N LEU A 9 5.06 3.76 -15.41
CA LEU A 9 3.92 4.63 -15.72
C LEU A 9 3.63 4.68 -17.23
N LEU A 10 4.66 4.79 -18.07
CA LEU A 10 4.50 4.78 -19.53
C LEU A 10 3.89 3.47 -20.02
N ARG A 11 4.29 2.32 -19.45
CA ARG A 11 3.70 1.03 -19.79
C ARG A 11 2.21 0.98 -19.45
N VAL A 12 1.83 1.43 -18.25
CA VAL A 12 0.44 1.48 -17.81
C VAL A 12 -0.37 2.41 -18.71
N ALA A 13 0.13 3.61 -18.97
CA ALA A 13 -0.52 4.59 -19.83
C ALA A 13 -0.72 4.05 -21.26
N ALA A 14 0.28 3.37 -21.83
CA ALA A 14 0.19 2.76 -23.15
C ALA A 14 -0.86 1.63 -23.18
N LYS A 15 -0.85 0.70 -22.22
CA LYS A 15 -1.83 -0.40 -22.14
C LYS A 15 -3.27 0.10 -22.00
N GLN A 16 -3.48 1.08 -21.11
CA GLN A 16 -4.79 1.70 -20.89
C GLN A 16 -5.24 2.53 -22.08
N GLY A 17 -4.31 3.26 -22.72
CA GLY A 17 -4.59 4.02 -23.94
C GLY A 17 -4.99 3.13 -25.10
N LEU A 18 -4.28 2.01 -25.31
CA LEU A 18 -4.61 1.01 -26.32
C LEU A 18 -5.97 0.34 -26.04
N GLN A 19 -6.23 -0.04 -24.79
CA GLN A 19 -7.52 -0.61 -24.40
C GLN A 19 -8.66 0.40 -24.61
N TYR A 20 -8.47 1.65 -24.21
CA TYR A 20 -9.46 2.72 -24.40
C TYR A 20 -9.75 2.99 -25.89
N ALA A 21 -8.70 3.07 -26.71
CA ALA A 21 -8.85 3.26 -28.15
C ALA A 21 -9.55 2.06 -28.82
N ALA A 22 -9.23 0.84 -28.40
CA ALA A 22 -9.91 -0.37 -28.90
C ALA A 22 -11.37 -0.41 -28.47
N SER A 23 -11.67 -0.12 -27.20
CA SER A 23 -13.05 -0.05 -26.67
C SER A 23 -13.90 1.01 -27.38
N LYS A 24 -13.30 2.15 -27.76
CA LYS A 24 -13.97 3.19 -28.57
C LYS A 24 -14.38 2.69 -29.95
N GLN A 25 -13.61 1.79 -30.55
CA GLN A 25 -13.91 1.24 -31.87
C GLN A 25 -14.91 0.07 -31.77
N ASN A 26 -14.71 -0.82 -30.80
CA ASN A 26 -15.58 -1.96 -30.57
C ASN A 26 -15.37 -2.49 -29.14
N GLU A 27 -16.46 -2.63 -28.38
CA GLU A 27 -16.42 -3.12 -27.01
C GLU A 27 -15.80 -4.52 -26.90
N TRP A 28 -16.03 -5.41 -27.87
CA TRP A 28 -15.43 -6.74 -27.91
C TRP A 28 -13.92 -6.70 -28.15
N LEU A 29 -13.45 -5.77 -29.00
CA LEU A 29 -12.01 -5.57 -29.20
C LEU A 29 -11.37 -4.99 -27.94
N GLY A 30 -12.04 -4.04 -27.29
CA GLY A 30 -11.64 -3.51 -25.98
C GLY A 30 -11.52 -4.60 -24.92
N PHE A 31 -12.49 -5.52 -24.86
CA PHE A 31 -12.47 -6.67 -23.96
C PHE A 31 -11.32 -7.64 -24.26
N ALA A 32 -11.10 -7.98 -25.54
CA ALA A 32 -10.00 -8.85 -25.96
C ALA A 32 -8.63 -8.25 -25.62
N VAL A 33 -8.45 -6.94 -25.84
CA VAL A 33 -7.23 -6.21 -25.45
C VAL A 33 -7.07 -6.18 -23.93
N GLY A 34 -8.16 -5.98 -23.18
CA GLY A 34 -8.15 -6.05 -21.72
C GLY A 34 -7.71 -7.42 -21.19
N LEU A 35 -8.22 -8.51 -21.77
CA LEU A 35 -7.85 -9.87 -21.40
C LEU A 35 -6.37 -10.15 -21.74
N ALA A 36 -5.92 -9.76 -22.94
CA ALA A 36 -4.53 -9.88 -23.33
C ALA A 36 -3.60 -9.07 -22.42
N ASN A 37 -4.00 -7.85 -22.04
CA ASN A 37 -3.27 -7.03 -21.08
C ASN A 37 -3.18 -7.73 -19.71
N ALA A 38 -4.28 -8.29 -19.20
CA ALA A 38 -4.31 -9.01 -17.93
C ALA A 38 -3.43 -10.26 -17.93
N MET A 39 -3.45 -11.04 -19.02
CA MET A 39 -2.64 -12.25 -19.18
C MET A 39 -1.14 -11.95 -19.32
N THR A 40 -0.79 -10.79 -19.88
CA THR A 40 0.60 -10.37 -20.13
C THR A 40 1.13 -9.41 -19.06
N GLU A 41 0.29 -8.99 -18.10
CA GLU A 41 0.71 -8.14 -17.00
C GLU A 41 1.63 -8.93 -16.08
N LYS A 42 2.92 -8.58 -16.10
CA LYS A 42 3.87 -9.08 -15.12
C LYS A 42 3.93 -8.10 -13.97
N ALA A 43 3.51 -8.54 -12.78
CA ALA A 43 3.69 -7.77 -11.57
C ALA A 43 5.16 -7.38 -11.41
N ASP A 44 5.41 -6.10 -11.13
CA ASP A 44 6.76 -5.63 -10.89
C ASP A 44 7.25 -6.17 -9.54
N THR A 45 7.95 -7.30 -9.58
CA THR A 45 8.53 -7.94 -8.39
C THR A 45 9.82 -7.26 -7.91
N ARG A 46 10.28 -6.20 -8.60
CA ARG A 46 11.55 -5.51 -8.35
C ARG A 46 11.36 -4.04 -7.97
N ASN A 47 10.14 -3.52 -8.08
CA ASN A 47 9.83 -2.17 -7.64
C ASN A 47 9.53 -2.16 -6.14
N TRP A 48 10.60 -2.31 -5.35
CA TRP A 48 10.58 -2.13 -3.90
C TRP A 48 10.70 -0.66 -3.48
N GLN A 49 10.59 0.30 -4.41
CA GLN A 49 10.71 1.74 -4.10
C GLN A 49 9.62 2.24 -3.15
N THR A 50 8.49 1.53 -3.04
CA THR A 50 7.40 1.83 -2.11
C THR A 50 7.40 0.95 -0.86
N LEU A 51 8.40 0.06 -0.71
CA LEU A 51 8.51 -0.70 0.54
C LEU A 51 8.99 0.24 1.65
N PRO A 52 8.30 0.26 2.80
CA PRO A 52 8.76 1.03 3.95
C PRO A 52 10.17 0.55 4.34
N TYR A 53 11.04 1.50 4.72
CA TYR A 53 12.42 1.23 5.12
C TYR A 53 12.50 0.15 6.22
N SER A 54 11.54 0.15 7.14
CA SER A 54 11.40 -0.89 8.16
C SER A 54 9.93 -1.16 8.48
N VAL A 55 9.61 -2.40 8.84
CA VAL A 55 8.30 -2.80 9.36
C VAL A 55 8.52 -3.40 10.74
N SER A 56 7.88 -2.81 11.75
CA SER A 56 7.91 -3.32 13.12
C SER A 56 6.52 -3.80 13.51
N TYR A 57 6.44 -4.95 14.18
CA TYR A 57 5.19 -5.51 14.69
C TYR A 57 5.33 -5.89 16.16
N VAL A 58 4.34 -5.51 16.95
CA VAL A 58 4.25 -5.88 18.37
C VAL A 58 2.81 -6.25 18.70
N ARG A 59 2.64 -7.26 19.57
CA ARG A 59 1.34 -7.61 20.15
C ARG A 59 1.27 -7.07 21.57
N ILE A 60 0.29 -6.22 21.83
CA ILE A 60 0.08 -5.59 23.14
C ILE A 60 -1.19 -6.18 23.75
N PRO A 61 -1.13 -6.84 24.93
CA PRO A 61 -2.32 -7.27 25.64
C PRO A 61 -3.07 -6.05 26.18
N LEU A 62 -4.32 -5.88 25.78
CA LEU A 62 -5.18 -4.78 26.23
C LEU A 62 -5.97 -5.17 27.48
N GLN A 63 -6.19 -4.19 28.35
CA GLN A 63 -7.06 -4.30 29.52
C GLN A 63 -8.53 -4.19 29.10
N SER A 64 -9.42 -4.66 29.97
CA SER A 64 -10.87 -4.51 29.83
C SER A 64 -11.36 -3.07 30.03
N SER A 65 -10.46 -2.10 30.28
CA SER A 65 -10.71 -0.66 30.34
C SER A 65 -10.18 0.03 29.09
N GLU A 66 -10.33 1.35 29.00
CA GLU A 66 -9.64 2.14 27.97
C GLU A 66 -8.12 1.96 28.09
N ASN A 67 -7.44 1.78 26.97
CA ASN A 67 -6.01 1.55 26.89
C ASN A 67 -5.34 2.71 26.17
N GLN A 68 -4.45 3.41 26.85
CA GLN A 68 -3.58 4.41 26.26
C GLN A 68 -2.24 3.77 25.91
N VAL A 69 -1.91 3.71 24.62
CA VAL A 69 -0.66 3.13 24.12
C VAL A 69 0.17 4.25 23.49
N SER A 70 1.40 4.43 23.95
CA SER A 70 2.32 5.42 23.39
C SER A 70 3.47 4.77 22.63
N ALA A 71 3.66 5.15 21.37
CA ALA A 71 4.83 4.83 20.58
C ALA A 71 5.87 5.94 20.74
N ASN A 72 7.09 5.59 21.15
CA ASN A 72 8.22 6.52 21.23
C ASN A 72 9.22 6.20 20.11
N PHE A 73 9.46 7.16 19.23
CA PHE A 73 10.44 7.09 18.15
C PHE A 73 11.68 7.88 18.57
N PHE A 74 12.82 7.19 18.64
CA PHE A 74 14.07 7.77 19.07
C PHE A 74 14.92 8.14 17.84
N THR A 75 15.38 9.38 17.78
CA THR A 75 16.46 9.82 16.89
C THR A 75 17.70 10.15 17.73
N SER A 76 18.80 10.55 17.09
CA SER A 76 20.03 10.93 17.81
C SER A 76 19.80 12.00 18.88
N ASP A 77 18.90 12.94 18.60
CA ASP A 77 18.75 14.16 19.41
C ASP A 77 17.32 14.38 19.93
N ASN A 78 16.33 13.61 19.47
CA ASN A 78 14.93 13.83 19.79
C ASN A 78 14.16 12.53 20.04
N VAL A 79 13.09 12.64 20.84
CA VAL A 79 12.10 11.58 21.02
C VAL A 79 10.75 12.09 20.55
N HIS A 80 10.24 11.51 19.48
CA HIS A 80 8.89 11.79 18.99
C HIS A 80 7.92 10.79 19.62
N ARG A 81 6.87 11.27 20.28
CA ARG A 81 5.90 10.44 21.00
C ARG A 81 4.53 10.59 20.37
N GLU A 82 3.95 9.46 20.00
CA GLU A 82 2.58 9.37 19.49
C GLU A 82 1.74 8.52 20.43
N THR A 83 0.53 8.98 20.74
CA THR A 83 -0.36 8.31 21.69
C THR A 83 -1.65 7.90 21.00
N PHE A 84 -2.01 6.65 21.20
CA PHE A 84 -3.20 6.02 20.64
C PHE A 84 -4.11 5.55 21.77
N ILE A 85 -5.41 5.79 21.61
CA ILE A 85 -6.43 5.34 22.57
C ILE A 85 -7.18 4.18 21.94
N PHE A 86 -7.15 3.04 22.62
CA PHE A 86 -7.88 1.84 22.24
C PHE A 86 -9.02 1.60 23.23
N PRO A 87 -10.27 1.50 22.77
CA PRO A 87 -11.41 1.28 23.66
C PRO A 87 -11.35 -0.12 24.28
N ALA A 88 -11.93 -0.25 25.48
CA ALA A 88 -12.17 -1.51 26.15
C ALA A 88 -12.96 -2.48 25.25
N ASN A 89 -12.34 -3.56 24.80
CA ASN A 89 -13.03 -4.57 24.00
C ASN A 89 -12.57 -5.98 24.38
N PRO A 90 -13.14 -6.56 25.46
CA PRO A 90 -12.73 -7.87 25.93
C PRO A 90 -12.96 -8.94 24.86
N LYS A 91 -12.00 -9.86 24.72
CA LYS A 91 -12.02 -11.00 23.77
C LYS A 91 -11.96 -10.62 22.28
N LYS A 92 -11.59 -9.38 21.94
CA LYS A 92 -11.39 -8.96 20.55
C LYS A 92 -9.92 -8.62 20.29
N THR A 93 -9.38 -9.13 19.18
CA THR A 93 -8.08 -8.70 18.64
C THR A 93 -8.31 -7.55 17.66
N SER A 94 -7.64 -6.42 17.88
CA SER A 94 -7.62 -5.31 16.92
C SER A 94 -6.25 -5.25 16.23
N PHE A 95 -6.27 -4.94 14.93
CA PHE A 95 -5.06 -4.65 14.17
C PHE A 95 -5.00 -3.15 13.92
N PHE A 96 -3.90 -2.53 14.33
CA PHE A 96 -3.65 -1.11 14.15
C PHE A 96 -2.35 -0.93 13.39
N VAL A 97 -2.40 -0.10 12.35
CA VAL A 97 -1.25 0.19 11.48
C VAL A 97 -0.95 1.67 11.61
N TYR A 98 0.31 1.99 11.87
CA TYR A 98 0.83 3.34 11.92
C TYR A 98 2.05 3.42 11.01
N SER A 99 2.14 4.49 10.21
CA SER A 99 3.22 4.71 9.26
C SER A 99 3.70 6.15 9.38
N THR A 100 5.02 6.33 9.46
CA THR A 100 5.70 7.63 9.35
C THR A 100 6.18 7.78 7.91
N LEU A 101 5.73 8.81 7.20
CA LEU A 101 6.23 9.17 5.87
C LEU A 101 7.43 10.11 5.96
#